data_AF-A0A853GMN5-F1
#
_entry.id   AF-A0A853GMN5-F1
#
_cell.length_a   1.000
_cell.length_b   1.000
_cell.length_c   1.000
_cell.angle_alpha   90.00
_cell.angle_beta   90.00
_cell.angle_gamma   90.00
#
_symmetry.space_group_name_H-M   'P 1'
#
loop_
_entity.id
_entity.type
_entity.pdbx_description
1 polymer ?
#
loop_
_entity_poly.entity_id
_entity_poly.type
_entity_poly.pdbx_seq_one_letter_code
_entity_poly.pdbx_strand_id
1 'polypeptide(L)'
;MCSLCERPWPGPPATLRSKNVGLKLNLNLKEPGRRYVRAYTPGDDFYESLIEMHRDLNDEQSSQVNARLILLLANHIGDLSILREAMVIAREGA
;
A
#
# COMPACT_ATOMS: atom_id res chain seq x y z
N MET A 1 22.18 20.51 -42.36
CA MET A 1 20.77 20.08 -42.30
C MET A 1 20.69 18.68 -41.69
N CYS A 2 20.08 18.54 -40.51
CA CYS A 2 19.73 17.24 -39.91
C CYS A 2 18.20 17.17 -39.85
N SER A 3 17.60 16.35 -40.72
CA SER A 3 16.17 16.39 -41.09
C SER A 3 15.24 15.63 -40.13
N LEU A 4 15.57 15.51 -38.84
CA LEU A 4 14.87 14.59 -37.91
C LEU A 4 14.29 15.21 -36.63
N CYS A 5 14.33 16.53 -36.44
CA CYS A 5 13.86 17.18 -35.19
C CYS A 5 12.40 17.65 -35.20
N GLU A 6 11.65 17.51 -36.31
CA GLU A 6 10.30 18.11 -36.46
C GLU A 6 9.14 17.13 -36.22
N ARG A 7 9.39 15.90 -35.76
CA ARG A 7 8.27 14.98 -35.49
C ARG A 7 7.64 15.32 -34.13
N PRO A 8 6.35 15.73 -34.08
CA PRO A 8 5.64 15.86 -32.82
C PRO A 8 5.60 14.48 -32.16
N TRP A 9 5.94 14.45 -30.88
CA TRP A 9 5.95 13.24 -30.08
C TRP A 9 4.59 12.51 -30.19
N PRO A 10 4.52 11.29 -30.75
CA PRO A 10 3.33 10.48 -30.60
C PRO A 10 3.32 10.08 -29.12
N GLY A 11 2.34 10.60 -28.37
CA GLY A 11 2.16 10.26 -26.96
C GLY A 11 2.33 8.75 -26.71
N PRO A 12 2.69 8.34 -25.48
CA PRO A 12 2.86 6.93 -25.17
C PRO A 12 1.65 6.11 -25.66
N PRO A 13 1.85 4.88 -26.19
CA PRO A 13 0.77 4.06 -26.70
C PRO A 13 -0.32 3.91 -25.64
N ALA A 14 -1.59 4.06 -26.06
CA ALA A 14 -2.78 4.10 -25.20
C ALA A 14 -3.13 2.77 -24.51
N THR A 15 -2.13 1.97 -24.13
CA THR A 15 -2.29 0.68 -23.46
C THR A 15 -1.28 0.52 -22.31
N LEU A 16 -1.33 1.45 -21.35
CA LEU A 16 -1.22 1.06 -19.96
C LEU A 16 -2.43 1.63 -19.22
N ARG A 17 -3.61 1.17 -19.64
CA ARG A 17 -4.80 1.22 -18.80
C ARG A 17 -4.46 0.32 -17.61
N SER A 18 -3.75 0.90 -16.63
CA SER A 18 -3.64 0.33 -15.30
C SER A 18 -5.05 -0.11 -14.98
N LYS A 19 -5.27 -1.43 -14.92
CA LYS A 19 -6.54 -1.94 -14.47
C LYS A 19 -6.69 -1.31 -13.11
N ASN A 20 -7.65 -0.39 -12.98
CA ASN A 20 -8.04 0.18 -11.70
C ASN A 20 -8.69 -0.96 -10.91
N VAL A 21 -7.80 -1.79 -10.41
CA VAL A 21 -7.82 -2.54 -9.17
C VAL A 21 -8.41 -1.60 -8.12
N GLY A 22 -9.56 -1.96 -7.55
CA GLY A 22 -10.35 -1.11 -6.66
C GLY A 22 -9.67 -0.82 -5.32
N LEU A 23 -8.56 -1.49 -5.04
CA LEU A 23 -7.69 -1.20 -3.90
C LEU A 23 -6.97 0.15 -4.04
N LYS A 24 -7.22 1.02 -3.06
CA LYS A 24 -6.49 2.28 -2.90
C LYS A 24 -5.09 2.00 -2.37
N LEU A 25 -4.07 2.19 -3.21
CA LEU A 25 -2.66 2.01 -2.85
C LEU A 25 -2.05 3.23 -2.14
N ASN A 26 -2.77 4.34 -2.07
CA ASN A 26 -2.34 5.52 -1.32
C ASN A 26 -2.57 5.30 0.18
N LEU A 27 -1.58 5.68 1.00
CA LEU A 27 -1.66 5.62 2.46
C LEU A 27 -2.87 6.45 2.94
N ASN A 28 -3.84 5.82 3.58
CA ASN A 28 -5.08 6.45 4.06
C ASN A 28 -5.29 6.20 5.55
N LEU A 29 -4.25 6.48 6.35
CA LEU A 29 -4.28 6.36 7.81
C LEU A 29 -4.89 7.63 8.42
N LYS A 30 -5.97 7.46 9.19
CA LYS A 30 -6.70 8.55 9.85
C LYS A 30 -7.26 8.06 11.17
N GLU A 31 -7.13 8.87 12.21
CA GLU A 31 -7.85 8.68 13.47
C GLU A 31 -9.12 9.55 13.49
N PRO A 32 -10.31 8.99 13.76
CA PRO A 32 -11.52 9.77 13.87
C PRO A 32 -11.41 10.77 15.02
N GLY A 33 -11.61 12.06 14.73
CA GLY A 33 -11.56 13.14 15.74
C GLY A 33 -10.17 13.74 15.99
N ARG A 34 -9.08 13.14 15.49
CA ARG A 34 -7.76 13.79 15.50
C ARG A 34 -7.57 14.67 14.27
N ARG A 35 -7.15 15.91 14.49
CA ARG A 35 -6.71 16.81 13.43
C ARG A 35 -5.19 16.86 13.43
N TYR A 36 -4.57 16.15 12.51
CA TYR A 36 -3.13 16.20 12.34
C TYR A 36 -2.74 17.54 11.71
N VAL A 37 -1.79 18.22 12.35
CA VAL A 37 -1.20 19.47 11.84
C VAL A 37 -0.27 19.22 10.66
N ARG A 38 0.29 18.02 10.54
CA ARG A 38 1.11 17.57 9.41
C ARG A 38 0.51 16.31 8.81
N ALA A 39 0.49 16.24 7.48
CA ALA A 39 -0.15 15.14 6.74
C ALA A 39 0.51 13.76 6.94
N TYR A 40 1.78 13.73 7.36
CA TYR A 40 2.56 12.49 7.50
C TYR A 40 2.54 11.88 8.92
N THR A 41 2.19 12.68 9.94
CA THR A 41 2.14 12.24 11.35
C THR A 41 1.26 11.01 11.63
N PRO A 42 0.07 10.82 11.01
CA PRO A 42 -0.71 9.59 11.23
C PRO A 42 0.01 8.32 10.74
N GLY A 43 0.84 8.45 9.71
CA GLY A 43 1.65 7.35 9.21
C GLY A 43 2.76 7.01 10.19
N ASP A 44 3.48 8.03 10.65
CA ASP A 44 4.57 7.89 11.62
C ASP A 44 4.09 7.24 12.93
N ASP A 45 2.97 7.72 13.50
CA ASP A 45 2.38 7.18 14.74
C ASP A 45 2.03 5.68 14.60
N PHE A 46 1.53 5.28 13.42
CA PHE A 46 1.22 3.87 13.14
C PHE A 46 2.49 3.02 12.96
N TYR A 47 3.49 3.53 12.24
CA TYR A 47 4.78 2.85 12.09
C TYR A 47 5.49 2.65 13.43
N GLU A 48 5.46 3.66 14.29
CA GLU A 48 6.00 3.56 15.65
C GLU A 48 5.28 2.45 16.44
N SER A 49 3.95 2.40 16.38
CA SER A 49 3.16 1.35 17.02
C SER A 49 3.49 -0.05 16.50
N LEU A 50 3.78 -0.20 15.20
CA LEU A 50 4.25 -1.46 14.63
C LEU A 50 5.63 -1.86 15.17
N ILE A 51 6.56 -0.91 15.29
CA ILE A 51 7.90 -1.19 15.84
C ILE A 51 7.79 -1.61 17.31
N GLU A 52 6.99 -0.89 18.10
CA GLU A 52 6.71 -1.21 19.50
C GLU A 52 6.13 -2.62 19.67
N MET A 53 5.20 -3.02 18.80
CA MET A 53 4.59 -4.36 18.83
C MET A 53 5.63 -5.48 18.63
N HIS A 54 6.72 -5.22 17.90
CA HIS A 54 7.78 -6.18 17.64
C HIS A 54 8.91 -6.15 18.68
N ARG A 55 8.87 -5.22 19.63
CA ARG A 55 9.89 -5.12 20.67
C ARG A 55 9.94 -6.42 21.49
N ASP A 56 11.16 -6.86 21.81
CA ASP A 56 11.45 -8.06 22.60
C ASP A 56 10.99 -9.39 21.98
N LEU A 57 10.57 -9.40 20.71
CA LEU A 57 10.23 -10.63 19.98
C LEU A 57 11.42 -11.12 19.16
N ASN A 58 11.56 -12.44 19.08
CA ASN A 58 12.46 -13.05 18.08
C ASN A 58 11.80 -13.07 16.69
N ASP A 59 12.58 -13.39 15.65
CA ASP A 59 12.11 -13.38 14.25
C ASP A 59 10.90 -14.29 14.01
N GLU A 60 10.85 -15.45 14.65
CA GLU A 60 9.74 -16.39 14.51
C GLU A 60 8.46 -15.85 15.15
N GLN A 61 8.57 -15.28 16.35
CA GLN A 61 7.46 -14.62 17.06
C GLN A 61 6.97 -13.38 16.31
N SER A 62 7.90 -12.57 15.79
CA SER A 62 7.61 -11.41 14.94
C SER A 62 6.78 -11.81 13.71
N SER A 63 7.19 -12.89 13.02
CA SER A 63 6.44 -13.44 11.89
C SER A 63 5.03 -13.94 12.30
N GLN A 64 4.91 -14.63 13.43
CA GLN A 64 3.61 -15.09 13.94
C GLN A 64 2.67 -13.93 14.28
N VAL A 65 3.17 -12.87 14.90
CA VAL A 65 2.40 -11.66 15.20
C VAL A 65 1.94 -10.97 13.92
N ASN A 66 2.81 -10.86 12.91
CA ASN A 66 2.44 -10.30 11.61
C ASN A 66 1.36 -11.13 10.89
N ALA A 67 1.50 -12.46 10.89
CA ALA A 67 0.47 -13.33 10.32
C ALA A 67 -0.88 -13.16 11.02
N ARG A 68 -0.87 -13.07 12.36
CA ARG A 68 -2.08 -12.82 13.15
C ARG A 68 -2.69 -11.45 12.83
N LEU A 69 -1.88 -10.39 12.75
CA LEU A 69 -2.33 -9.05 12.41
C LEU A 69 -3.00 -9.01 11.02
N ILE A 70 -2.37 -9.63 10.02
CA ILE A 70 -2.93 -9.74 8.66
C ILE A 70 -4.30 -10.43 8.68
N LEU A 71 -4.45 -11.54 9.41
CA LEU A 71 -5.73 -12.25 9.51
C LEU A 71 -6.82 -11.41 10.21
N LEU A 72 -6.46 -10.67 11.25
CA LEU A 72 -7.39 -9.77 11.95
C LEU A 72 -7.86 -8.63 11.02
N LEU A 73 -6.94 -8.02 10.28
CA LEU A 73 -7.25 -6.99 9.29
C LEU A 73 -8.11 -7.55 8.15
N ALA A 74 -7.81 -8.76 7.69
CA ALA A 74 -8.61 -9.44 6.67
C ALA A 74 -10.05 -9.68 7.13
N ASN A 75 -10.24 -10.11 8.38
CA ASN A 75 -11.56 -10.25 8.97
C ASN A 75 -12.28 -8.91 9.10
N HIS A 76 -11.57 -7.83 9.45
CA HIS A 76 -12.16 -6.49 9.53
C HIS A 76 -12.59 -5.94 8.16
N ILE A 77 -11.85 -6.23 7.09
CA ILE A 77 -12.22 -5.87 5.72
C ILE A 77 -13.44 -6.69 5.27
N GLY A 78 -13.48 -8.00 5.57
CA GLY A 78 -14.63 -8.87 5.34
C GLY A 78 -14.94 -9.23 3.88
N ASP A 79 -14.25 -8.62 2.91
CA ASP A 79 -14.46 -8.84 1.47
C ASP A 79 -13.31 -9.66 0.85
N LEU A 80 -13.62 -10.91 0.47
CA LEU A 80 -12.68 -11.82 -0.16
C LEU A 80 -12.19 -11.35 -1.54
N SER A 81 -12.96 -10.54 -2.28
CA SER A 81 -12.53 -10.00 -3.57
C SER A 81 -11.41 -8.99 -3.39
N ILE A 82 -11.55 -8.09 -2.40
CA ILE A 82 -10.53 -7.11 -1.99
C ILE A 82 -9.27 -7.83 -1.50
N LEU A 83 -9.41 -8.88 -0.68
CA LEU A 83 -8.25 -9.64 -0.18
C LEU A 83 -7.50 -10.38 -1.27
N ARG A 84 -8.22 -11.01 -2.22
CA ARG A 84 -7.59 -11.68 -3.36
C ARG A 84 -6.84 -10.70 -4.25
N GLU A 85 -7.44 -9.54 -4.49
CA GLU A 85 -6.81 -8.48 -5.25
C GLU A 85 -5.54 -7.98 -4.54
N ALA A 86 -5.57 -7.81 -3.21
CA ALA A 86 -4.42 -7.38 -2.43
C ALA A 86 -3.27 -8.39 -2.50
N MET A 87 -3.57 -9.69 -2.47
CA MET A 87 -2.56 -10.75 -2.63
C MET A 87 -1.88 -10.73 -3.99
N VAL A 88 -2.60 -10.41 -5.07
CA VAL A 88 -2.01 -10.28 -6.42
C VAL A 88 -1.03 -9.11 -6.44
N ILE A 89 -1.44 -7.94 -5.95
CA ILE A 89 -0.59 -6.75 -5.92
C ILE A 89 0.65 -6.96 -5.04
N ALA A 90 0.48 -7.56 -3.86
CA ALA A 90 1.59 -7.82 -2.94
C ALA A 90 2.66 -8.73 -3.58
N ARG A 91 2.25 -9.66 -4.45
CA ARG A 91 3.16 -10.54 -5.19
C ARG A 91 3.87 -9.83 -6.36
N GLU A 92 3.26 -8.81 -6.96
CA GLU A 92 3.89 -8.03 -8.04
C GLU A 92 4.96 -7.07 -7.51
N GLY A 93 4.87 -6.66 -6.24
CA GLY A 93 5.83 -5.76 -5.59
C GLY A 93 6.98 -6.45 -4.82
N ALA A 94 7.00 -7.80 -4.79
CA ALA A 94 8.04 -8.61 -4.16
C ALA A 94 9.09 -9.06 -5.18
#